data_AF-A0A968XRI7-F1
#
_entry.id   AF-A0A968XRI7-F1
#
_cell.length_a   1.000
_cell.length_b   1.000
_cell.length_c   1.000
_cell.angle_alpha   90.00
_cell.angle_beta   90.00
_cell.angle_gamma   90.00
#
_symmetry.space_group_name_H-M   'P 1'
#
loop_
_entity.id
_entity.type
_entity.pdbx_description
1 polymer ?
#
loop_
_entity_poly.entity_id
_entity_poly.type
_entity_poly.pdbx_seq_one_letter_code
_entity_poly.pdbx_strand_id
1 'polypeptide(L)' 'MRNQLLVTEYSAGDDILALKLGANGGVIGSTQIASGLNNPLDLVEHRPTGNLYVSEFGANQISLLSVV' A
#
# COMPACT_ATOMS: atom_id res chain seq x y z
N MET A 1 9.95 3.26 2.55
CA MET A 1 9.56 2.80 1.20
C MET A 1 10.11 3.71 0.09
N ARG A 2 11.37 4.18 0.18
CA ARG A 2 11.88 5.16 -0.79
C ARG A 2 12.00 4.53 -2.19
N ASN A 3 11.62 5.28 -3.22
CA ASN A 3 11.67 4.89 -4.64
C ASN A 3 10.81 3.66 -4.99
N GLN A 4 9.74 3.40 -4.25
CA GLN A 4 8.74 2.40 -4.59
C GLN A 4 7.39 3.07 -4.83
N LEU A 5 6.60 2.51 -5.74
CA LEU A 5 5.21 2.89 -5.92
C LEU A 5 4.35 1.95 -5.08
N LEU A 6 3.58 2.49 -4.14
CA LEU A 6 2.65 1.71 -3.33
C LEU A 6 1.29 1.66 -4.01
N VAL A 7 0.66 0.49 -4.01
CA VAL A 7 -0.70 0.28 -4.55
C VAL A 7 -1.51 -0.59 -3.61
N THR A 8 -2.77 -0.22 -3.39
CA THR A 8 -3.78 -1.07 -2.74
C THR A 8 -4.40 -2.01 -3.76
N GLU A 9 -4.55 -3.29 -3.44
CA GLU A 9 -5.31 -4.21 -4.29
C GLU A 9 -6.71 -4.45 -3.71
N TYR A 10 -7.71 -3.87 -4.37
CA TYR A 10 -9.13 -4.02 -4.00
C TYR A 10 -9.63 -5.45 -4.27
N SER A 11 -10.54 -5.95 -3.42
CA SER A 11 -11.24 -7.22 -3.54
C SER A 11 -10.35 -8.46 -3.38
N ALA A 12 -10.00 -9.18 -4.44
CA ALA A 12 -9.34 -10.48 -4.29
C ALA A 12 -7.93 -10.41 -3.65
N GLY A 13 -7.28 -9.24 -3.72
CA GLY A 13 -5.98 -9.00 -3.10
C GLY A 13 -6.08 -8.68 -1.61
N ASP A 14 -6.88 -7.67 -1.26
CA ASP A 14 -7.10 -7.23 0.13
C ASP A 14 -5.77 -6.90 0.87
N ASP A 15 -4.87 -6.26 0.13
CA ASP A 15 -3.47 -6.07 0.51
C ASP A 15 -2.85 -4.76 -0.04
N ILE A 16 -1.57 -4.57 0.23
CA ILE A 16 -0.77 -3.47 -0.34
C ILE A 16 0.51 -4.04 -0.93
N LEU A 17 0.79 -3.69 -2.19
CA LEU A 17 2.06 -3.97 -2.84
C LEU A 17 2.97 -2.75 -2.87
N ALA A 18 4.25 -2.98 -2.65
CA ALA A 18 5.32 -2.09 -3.07
C ALA A 18 5.85 -2.55 -4.44
N LEU A 19 5.63 -1.73 -5.47
CA LEU A 19 6.10 -1.97 -6.83
C LEU A 19 7.50 -1.38 -7.02
N LYS A 20 8.38 -2.18 -7.62
CA LYS A 20 9.68 -1.73 -8.10
C LYS A 20 9.54 -1.32 -9.56
N LEU A 21 9.85 -0.06 -9.84
CA LEU A 21 9.85 0.47 -11.21
C LEU A 21 11.25 0.37 -11.83
N GLY A 22 11.31 -0.02 -13.10
CA GLY A 22 12.51 0.03 -13.93
C GLY A 22 12.78 1.43 -14.48
N ALA A 23 13.90 1.59 -15.17
CA ALA A 23 14.32 2.90 -15.71
C ALA A 23 13.32 3.51 -16.72
N ASN A 24 12.48 2.69 -17.35
CA ASN A 24 11.43 3.12 -18.28
C ASN A 24 10.05 3.31 -17.60
N GLY A 25 9.98 3.24 -16.27
CA GLY A 25 8.72 3.31 -15.51
C GLY A 25 7.89 2.04 -15.51
N GLY A 26 8.31 0.97 -16.20
CA GLY A 26 7.64 -0.33 -16.16
C GLY A 26 7.84 -1.03 -14.81
N VAL A 27 6.86 -1.84 -14.39
CA VAL A 27 6.97 -2.67 -13.18
C VAL A 27 7.91 -3.84 -13.45
N ILE A 28 8.97 -3.97 -12.65
CA ILE A 28 9.98 -5.05 -12.75
C ILE A 28 10.03 -5.95 -11.52
N GLY A 29 9.10 -5.75 -10.58
CA GLY A 29 8.94 -6.58 -9.39
C GLY A 29 7.92 -5.97 -8.44
N SER A 30 7.41 -6.80 -7.53
CA SER A 30 6.47 -6.40 -6.49
C SER A 30 6.80 -7.13 -5.19
N THR A 31 6.36 -6.56 -4.07
CA THR A 31 6.43 -7.18 -2.75
C THR A 31 5.19 -6.81 -1.98
N GLN A 32 4.46 -7.79 -1.46
CA GLN A 32 3.36 -7.54 -0.53
C GLN A 32 3.93 -7.01 0.78
N ILE A 33 3.47 -5.84 1.22
CA ILE A 33 3.96 -5.18 2.44
C ILE A 33 2.92 -5.14 3.55
N ALA A 34 1.67 -5.42 3.22
CA ALA A 34 0.57 -5.57 4.17
C ALA A 34 -0.50 -6.46 3.55
N SER A 35 -1.25 -7.19 4.36
CA SER A 35 -2.37 -8.04 3.94
C SER A 35 -3.45 -8.07 5.04
N GLY A 36 -4.59 -8.67 4.74
CA GLY A 36 -5.71 -8.77 5.69
C GLY A 36 -6.48 -7.46 5.84
N LEU A 37 -6.37 -6.59 4.84
CA LEU A 37 -7.24 -5.43 4.71
C LEU A 37 -8.61 -5.89 4.19
N ASN A 38 -9.60 -5.01 4.20
CA ASN A 38 -10.92 -5.30 3.66
C ASN A 38 -11.31 -4.23 2.63
N ASN A 39 -11.14 -4.58 1.36
CA ASN A 39 -11.37 -3.75 0.19
C ASN A 39 -10.68 -2.37 0.32
N PRO A 40 -9.34 -2.33 0.41
CA PRO A 40 -8.61 -1.06 0.47
C PRO A 40 -8.75 -0.29 -0.84
N LEU A 41 -8.93 1.03 -0.75
CA LEU A 41 -9.15 1.89 -1.92
C LEU A 41 -8.00 2.87 -2.20
N ASP A 42 -7.42 3.42 -1.13
CA ASP A 42 -6.37 4.42 -1.23
C ASP A 42 -5.47 4.39 0.00
N LEU A 43 -4.24 4.87 -0.14
CA LEU A 43 -3.28 5.04 0.94
C LEU A 43 -2.49 6.34 0.83
N VAL A 44 -2.05 6.87 1.97
CA VAL A 44 -1.11 7.99 2.03
C VAL A 44 -0.04 7.76 3.08
N GLU A 45 1.21 8.13 2.75
CA GLU A 45 2.33 8.10 3.69
C GLU A 45 2.43 9.43 4.46
N HIS A 46 2.45 9.32 5.79
CA HIS A 46 2.92 10.41 6.64
C HIS A 46 4.45 10.43 6.63
N ARG A 47 5.01 11.17 5.66
CA ARG A 47 6.46 11.24 5.37
C ARG A 47 7.40 11.42 6.57
N PRO A 48 7.08 12.21 7.61
CA PRO A 48 7.96 12.35 8.77
C PRO A 48 8.18 11.05 9.56
N THR A 49 7.15 10.18 9.63
CA THR A 49 7.24 8.91 10.39
C THR A 49 7.30 7.68 9.49
N GLY A 50 6.91 7.79 8.21
CA GLY A 50 6.78 6.66 7.29
C GLY A 50 5.52 5.82 7.50
N ASN A 51 4.62 6.25 8.40
CA ASN A 51 3.36 5.55 8.63
C ASN A 51 2.45 5.66 7.41
N LEU A 52 1.71 4.59 7.12
CA LEU A 52 0.67 4.59 6.08
C LEU A 52 -0.72 4.68 6.71
N TYR A 53 -1.56 5.51 6.12
CA TYR A 53 -2.99 5.58 6.41
C TYR A 53 -3.74 5.05 5.21
N VAL A 54 -4.60 4.05 5.42
CA VAL A 54 -5.26 3.30 4.34
C VAL A 54 -6.77 3.40 4.54
N SER A 55 -7.48 3.78 3.49
CA SER A 55 -8.95 3.76 3.49
C SER A 55 -9.45 2.36 3.13
N GLU A 56 -10.21 1.75 4.03
CA GLU A 56 -10.76 0.40 3.85
C GLU A 56 -12.27 0.47 3.70
N PHE A 57 -12.74 0.29 2.46
CA PHE A 57 -14.15 0.38 2.14
C PHE A 57 -14.97 -0.71 2.84
N GLY A 58 -14.48 -1.95 2.82
CA GLY A 58 -15.23 -3.08 3.35
C GLY A 58 -15.24 -3.13 4.89
N ALA A 59 -14.25 -2.52 5.54
CA ALA A 59 -14.21 -2.40 7.00
C ALA A 59 -14.83 -1.09 7.53
N ASN A 60 -15.18 -0.13 6.67
CA ASN A 60 -15.66 1.21 7.05
C ASN A 60 -14.71 1.94 8.02
N GLN A 61 -13.40 1.88 7.76
CA GLN A 61 -12.38 2.49 8.63
C GLN A 61 -11.20 3.08 7.87
N ILE A 62 -10.35 3.81 8.59
CA ILE A 62 -8.99 4.15 8.17
C ILE A 62 -8.02 3.38 9.07
N SER A 63 -7.21 2.53 8.46
CA SER A 63 -6.17 1.77 9.17
C SER A 63 -4.84 2.49 9.16
N LEU A 64 -4.13 2.39 10.28
CA LEU A 64 -2.76 2.86 10.44
C LEU A 64 -1.81 1.67 10.34
N LEU A 65 -0.88 1.70 9.39
CA LEU A 65 0.23 0.76 9.33
C LEU A 65 1.49 1.50 9.78
N SER A 66 1.98 1.09 10.95
CA SER A 66 3.18 1.69 11.54
C SER A 66 4.42 0.95 11.08
N VAL A 67 5.43 1.69 10.65
CA VAL A 67 6.77 1.15 10.42
C VAL A 67 7.53 1.34 11.72
N VAL A 68 7.69 0.26 12.49
CA VAL A 68 8.50 0.25 13.74
C VAL A 68 9.96 0.03 13.38
#